data_AF-A0A914UWW5-F1
#
_entry.id   AF-A0A914UWW5-F1
#
_cell.length_a   1.000
_cell.length_b   1.000
_cell.length_c   1.000
_cell.angle_alpha   90.00
_cell.angle_beta   90.00
_cell.angle_gamma   90.00
#
_symmetry.space_group_name_H-M   'P 1'
#
loop_
_entity.id
_entity.type
_entity.pdbx_description
1 polymer ?
#
loop_
_entity_poly.entity_id
_entity_poly.type
_entity_poly.pdbx_seq_one_letter_code
_entity_poly.pdbx_strand_id
1 'polypeptide(L)'
;MKLLIFCALLELGTANLLFSTLSQELPRLDYLMPFVEDDVDIDACIVPKLYSCQARFNLLLNISGNADWTAPDVLGSAIDGYLLAGVDGLLQVCDARIQFYQCLGSTYRSCINRMYFLSQGYTMKASMAYVEIMKELEFTCDGGLLQAIRSWPCILTVADQSNGTFYSCLAAFNQSVTAHPDSLCTAAQTLTTCMSAPFLASCGDQVGWWECERVRVSLELISSCPSLTCSIGSGGSRSFSKGVDLIYRQIAEGEDEMEKKRSLSLVNM
;
A
#
# COMPACT_ATOMS: atom_id res chain seq x y z
N MET A 1 9.69 -42.67 31.07
CA MET A 1 9.71 -42.45 29.61
C MET A 1 8.30 -42.10 29.15
N LYS A 2 7.97 -40.80 29.08
CA LYS A 2 6.87 -40.23 28.28
C LYS A 2 7.20 -38.75 28.07
N LEU A 3 7.52 -38.45 26.83
CA LEU A 3 7.95 -37.18 26.28
C LEU A 3 6.70 -36.29 26.11
N LEU A 4 6.65 -35.12 26.72
CA LEU A 4 5.68 -34.07 26.40
C LEU A 4 6.43 -32.97 25.67
N ILE A 5 6.41 -33.03 24.34
CA ILE A 5 6.91 -31.97 23.47
C ILE A 5 5.79 -30.94 23.32
N PHE A 6 6.10 -29.71 23.70
CA PHE A 6 5.37 -28.50 23.37
C PHE A 6 5.29 -28.34 21.85
N CYS A 7 4.07 -28.23 21.29
CA CYS A 7 3.85 -27.60 20.00
C CYS A 7 3.15 -26.26 20.24
N ALA A 8 3.93 -25.21 20.46
CA ALA A 8 3.50 -23.86 20.15
C ALA A 8 3.54 -23.73 18.62
N LEU A 9 2.37 -23.61 18.00
CA LEU A 9 2.25 -23.20 16.61
C LEU A 9 2.61 -21.71 16.54
N LEU A 10 3.87 -21.44 16.24
CA LEU A 10 4.33 -20.17 15.68
C LEU A 10 3.90 -20.15 14.22
N GLU A 11 2.80 -19.47 13.91
CA GLU A 11 2.63 -18.91 12.58
C GLU A 11 3.50 -17.65 12.49
N LEU A 12 4.78 -17.85 12.18
CA LEU A 12 5.62 -16.82 11.57
C LEU A 12 5.46 -16.96 10.06
N GLY A 13 4.32 -16.50 9.54
CA GLY A 13 4.25 -16.08 8.15
C GLY A 13 4.97 -14.73 8.06
N THR A 14 6.22 -14.72 7.60
CA THR A 14 6.91 -13.48 7.22
C THR A 14 6.19 -12.90 6.00
N ALA A 15 5.20 -12.05 6.26
CA ALA A 15 4.54 -11.27 5.23
C ALA A 15 5.52 -10.16 4.77
N ASN A 16 6.42 -10.53 3.86
CA ASN A 16 7.26 -9.58 3.15
C ASN A 16 6.43 -9.00 2.01
N LEU A 17 5.59 -8.03 2.34
CA LEU A 17 4.65 -7.38 1.43
C LEU A 17 5.22 -6.02 1.05
N LEU A 18 5.89 -5.95 -0.11
CA LEU A 18 6.32 -4.68 -0.70
C LEU A 18 5.12 -3.87 -1.18
N PHE A 19 4.07 -4.59 -1.59
CA PHE A 19 2.79 -4.07 -2.06
C PHE A 19 1.69 -4.68 -1.17
N SER A 20 0.65 -3.92 -0.83
CA SER A 20 -0.54 -4.35 -0.07
C SER A 20 -0.54 -4.42 1.48
N THR A 21 0.46 -3.88 2.20
CA THR A 21 0.28 -3.67 3.67
C THR A 21 -0.82 -2.66 3.99
N LEU A 22 -1.08 -1.72 3.07
CA LEU A 22 -2.18 -0.78 3.17
C LEU A 22 -3.52 -1.52 3.18
N SER A 23 -3.95 -2.14 2.09
CA SER A 23 -5.29 -2.75 2.05
C SER A 23 -5.56 -3.94 2.98
N GLN A 24 -4.55 -4.72 3.39
CA GLN A 24 -4.76 -5.90 4.26
C GLN A 24 -5.16 -5.53 5.69
N GLU A 25 -4.71 -4.37 6.18
CA GLU A 25 -4.93 -3.84 7.55
C GLU A 25 -5.86 -2.61 7.59
N LEU A 26 -6.67 -2.42 6.55
CA LEU A 26 -7.71 -1.39 6.50
C LEU A 26 -9.13 -1.95 6.76
N PRO A 27 -9.41 -2.71 7.85
CA PRO A 27 -10.77 -3.18 8.13
C PRO A 27 -11.73 -2.06 8.55
N ARG A 28 -11.30 -0.79 8.52
CA ARG A 28 -12.10 0.37 8.94
C ARG A 28 -12.12 1.53 7.95
N LEU A 29 -11.55 1.37 6.76
CA LEU A 29 -11.71 2.40 5.72
C LEU A 29 -13.04 2.32 4.98
N ASP A 30 -13.94 1.41 5.40
CA ASP A 30 -15.32 1.24 4.93
C ASP A 30 -16.13 2.54 4.84
N TYR A 31 -15.68 3.63 5.48
CA TYR A 31 -16.45 4.85 5.65
C TYR A 31 -15.73 6.17 5.30
N LEU A 32 -14.42 6.16 4.95
CA LEU A 32 -13.59 7.35 5.23
C LEU A 32 -12.69 7.89 4.13
N MET A 33 -12.57 7.27 2.96
CA MET A 33 -12.12 8.03 1.79
C MET A 33 -13.35 8.75 1.23
N PRO A 34 -13.44 10.09 1.33
CA PRO A 34 -14.47 10.83 0.65
C PRO A 34 -14.34 10.50 -0.81
N PHE A 35 -15.46 10.04 -1.36
CA PHE A 35 -15.74 9.81 -2.76
C PHE A 35 -15.59 11.14 -3.50
N VAL A 36 -14.36 11.60 -3.70
CA VAL A 36 -14.10 12.68 -4.62
C VAL A 36 -14.05 12.01 -5.99
N GLU A 37 -15.21 12.03 -6.65
CA GLU A 37 -15.32 11.73 -8.06
C GLU A 37 -14.33 12.64 -8.79
N ASP A 38 -13.23 12.08 -9.28
CA ASP A 38 -12.79 12.51 -10.60
C ASP A 38 -14.00 12.27 -11.54
N ASP A 39 -14.26 13.15 -12.51
CA ASP A 39 -15.30 13.02 -13.55
C ASP A 39 -15.06 11.78 -14.46
N VAL A 40 -14.85 10.62 -13.87
CA VAL A 40 -14.62 9.34 -14.49
C VAL A 40 -15.95 8.64 -14.55
N ASP A 41 -16.47 8.50 -15.77
CA ASP A 41 -17.60 7.63 -16.05
C ASP A 41 -17.20 6.18 -15.76
N ILE A 42 -17.57 5.68 -14.58
CA ILE A 42 -17.29 4.30 -14.15
C ILE A 42 -18.08 3.27 -14.99
N ASP A 43 -19.19 3.68 -15.61
CA ASP A 43 -20.00 2.84 -16.50
C ASP A 43 -19.32 2.66 -17.88
N ALA A 44 -18.32 3.47 -18.20
CA ALA A 44 -17.50 3.30 -19.39
C ALA A 44 -16.53 2.11 -19.32
N CYS A 45 -16.48 1.36 -18.22
CA CYS A 45 -15.69 0.13 -18.14
C CYS A 45 -16.28 -0.98 -19.04
N ILE A 46 -15.48 -1.48 -20.00
CA ILE A 46 -15.87 -2.61 -20.85
C ILE A 46 -15.47 -3.91 -20.14
N VAL A 47 -16.42 -4.52 -19.44
CA VAL A 47 -16.17 -5.70 -18.57
C VAL A 47 -15.49 -6.89 -19.28
N PRO A 48 -15.93 -7.33 -20.48
CA PRO A 48 -15.24 -8.42 -21.17
C PRO A 48 -13.77 -8.10 -21.49
N LYS A 49 -13.49 -6.81 -21.71
CA LYS A 49 -12.14 -6.32 -21.96
C LYS A 49 -11.30 -6.39 -20.68
N LEU A 50 -11.83 -5.96 -19.53
CA LEU A 50 -11.18 -6.11 -18.23
C LEU A 50 -10.79 -7.56 -17.93
N TYR A 51 -11.72 -8.51 -18.08
CA TYR A 51 -11.42 -9.93 -17.91
C TYR A 51 -10.29 -10.42 -18.83
N SER A 52 -10.36 -10.13 -20.13
CA SER A 52 -9.33 -10.56 -21.08
C SER A 52 -7.97 -9.92 -20.83
N CYS A 53 -7.94 -8.64 -20.41
CA CYS A 53 -6.70 -7.94 -20.06
C CYS A 53 -6.08 -8.48 -18.77
N GLN A 54 -6.88 -8.77 -17.75
CA GLN A 54 -6.42 -9.39 -16.50
C GLN A 54 -5.86 -10.80 -16.76
N ALA A 55 -6.56 -11.61 -17.55
CA ALA A 55 -6.08 -12.93 -17.93
C ALA A 55 -4.73 -12.86 -18.68
N ARG A 56 -4.55 -11.86 -19.56
CA ARG A 56 -3.28 -11.62 -20.25
C ARG A 56 -2.17 -11.18 -19.29
N PHE A 57 -2.46 -10.30 -18.33
CA PHE A 57 -1.50 -9.90 -17.29
C PHE A 57 -1.00 -11.12 -16.52
N ASN A 58 -1.92 -11.96 -16.05
CA ASN A 58 -1.59 -13.20 -15.35
C ASN A 58 -0.76 -14.14 -16.22
N LEU A 59 -1.11 -14.28 -17.51
CA LEU A 59 -0.36 -15.13 -18.45
C LEU A 59 1.08 -14.65 -18.66
N LEU A 60 1.31 -13.33 -18.79
CA LEU A 60 2.64 -12.75 -18.97
C LEU A 60 3.55 -13.00 -17.78
N LEU A 61 2.97 -13.06 -16.58
CA LEU A 61 3.67 -13.33 -15.32
C LEU A 61 3.50 -14.78 -14.87
N ASN A 62 3.03 -15.69 -15.74
CA ASN A 62 2.79 -17.09 -15.41
C ASN A 62 2.05 -17.31 -14.06
N ILE A 63 1.14 -16.40 -13.72
CA ILE A 63 0.35 -16.45 -12.48
C ILE A 63 -0.81 -17.41 -12.69
N SER A 64 -0.87 -18.45 -11.87
CA SER A 64 -1.96 -19.43 -11.87
C SER A 64 -3.09 -19.03 -10.94
N GLY A 65 -4.33 -19.34 -11.31
CA GLY A 65 -5.52 -19.13 -10.47
C GLY A 65 -6.23 -17.80 -10.72
N ASN A 66 -7.20 -17.48 -9.85
CA ASN A 66 -8.01 -16.26 -9.93
C ASN A 66 -7.27 -15.07 -9.33
N ALA A 67 -6.06 -14.77 -9.82
CA ALA A 67 -5.31 -13.58 -9.41
C ALA A 67 -5.91 -12.33 -10.07
N ASP A 68 -7.01 -11.84 -9.52
CA ASP A 68 -7.79 -10.71 -10.01
C ASP A 68 -8.49 -9.99 -8.84
N TRP A 69 -9.44 -9.11 -9.13
CA TRP A 69 -10.18 -8.35 -8.12
C TRP A 69 -11.04 -9.22 -7.18
N THR A 70 -11.28 -10.49 -7.52
CA THR A 70 -12.00 -11.44 -6.65
C THR A 70 -11.09 -12.07 -5.59
N ALA A 71 -9.78 -12.14 -5.84
CA ALA A 71 -8.77 -12.58 -4.89
C ALA A 71 -7.50 -11.71 -4.99
N PRO A 72 -7.58 -10.42 -4.56
CA PRO A 72 -6.47 -9.48 -4.66
C PRO A 72 -5.26 -9.88 -3.80
N ASP A 73 -5.46 -10.68 -2.76
CA ASP A 73 -4.39 -11.29 -1.95
C ASP A 73 -3.55 -12.29 -2.74
N VAL A 74 -4.19 -13.10 -3.59
CA VAL A 74 -3.52 -14.03 -4.52
C VAL A 74 -2.72 -13.24 -5.55
N LEU A 75 -3.31 -12.18 -6.11
CA LEU A 75 -2.64 -11.28 -7.04
C LEU A 75 -1.42 -10.59 -6.40
N GLY A 76 -1.60 -10.00 -5.22
CA GLY A 76 -0.53 -9.31 -4.49
C GLY A 76 0.63 -10.25 -4.17
N SER A 77 0.34 -11.42 -3.61
CA SER A 77 1.38 -12.41 -3.27
C SER A 77 2.15 -12.91 -4.49
N ALA A 78 1.46 -13.09 -5.63
CA ALA A 78 2.11 -13.49 -6.87
C ALA A 78 3.06 -12.40 -7.39
N ILE A 79 2.62 -11.14 -7.35
CA ILE A 79 3.42 -9.98 -7.76
C ILE A 79 4.62 -9.79 -6.82
N ASP A 80 4.44 -9.90 -5.51
CA ASP A 80 5.53 -9.82 -4.52
C ASP A 80 6.62 -10.87 -4.79
N GLY A 81 6.24 -12.08 -5.22
CA GLY A 81 7.21 -13.11 -5.63
C GLY A 81 8.16 -12.65 -6.73
N TYR A 82 7.68 -11.88 -7.70
CA TYR A 82 8.53 -11.27 -8.73
C TYR A 82 9.39 -10.14 -8.16
N LEU A 83 8.78 -9.26 -7.38
CA LEU A 83 9.44 -8.07 -6.86
C LEU A 83 10.58 -8.40 -5.90
N LEU A 84 10.40 -9.42 -5.06
CA LEU A 84 11.39 -9.96 -4.14
C LEU A 84 12.54 -10.66 -4.87
N ALA A 85 12.35 -11.10 -6.12
CA ALA A 85 13.43 -11.67 -6.94
C ALA A 85 14.45 -10.62 -7.42
N GLY A 86 14.17 -9.33 -7.21
CA GLY A 86 15.06 -8.23 -7.51
C GLY A 86 14.59 -7.39 -8.70
N VAL A 87 15.51 -6.57 -9.23
CA VAL A 87 15.18 -5.57 -10.26
C VAL A 87 14.67 -6.20 -11.56
N ASP A 88 15.13 -7.39 -11.91
CA ASP A 88 14.66 -8.11 -13.10
C ASP A 88 13.18 -8.50 -12.97
N GLY A 89 12.77 -8.95 -11.78
CA GLY A 89 11.38 -9.27 -11.50
C GLY A 89 10.49 -8.02 -11.46
N LEU A 90 11.00 -6.90 -10.93
CA LEU A 90 10.35 -5.59 -11.07
C LEU A 90 10.10 -5.24 -12.54
N LEU A 91 11.13 -5.36 -13.40
CA LEU A 91 10.99 -5.03 -14.82
C LEU A 91 10.01 -5.96 -15.55
N GLN A 92 9.92 -7.24 -15.17
CA GLN A 92 8.92 -8.17 -15.70
C GLN A 92 7.50 -7.75 -15.33
N VAL A 93 7.25 -7.42 -14.06
CA VAL A 93 5.94 -6.93 -13.61
C VAL A 93 5.58 -5.62 -14.32
N CYS A 94 6.55 -4.73 -14.50
CA CYS A 94 6.33 -3.47 -15.20
C CYS A 94 5.99 -3.63 -16.68
N ASP A 95 6.66 -4.54 -17.39
CA ASP A 95 6.29 -4.88 -18.77
C ASP A 95 4.85 -5.42 -18.84
N ALA A 96 4.49 -6.37 -17.95
CA ALA A 96 3.14 -6.91 -17.89
C ALA A 96 2.10 -5.83 -17.58
N ARG A 97 2.38 -4.91 -16.66
CA ARG A 97 1.50 -3.79 -16.30
C ARG A 97 1.31 -2.83 -17.46
N ILE A 98 2.37 -2.50 -18.21
CA ILE A 98 2.27 -1.66 -19.41
C ILE A 98 1.37 -2.33 -20.45
N GLN A 99 1.53 -3.64 -20.69
CA GLN A 99 0.67 -4.38 -21.59
C GLN A 99 -0.79 -4.43 -21.11
N PHE A 100 -1.03 -4.54 -19.80
CA PHE A 100 -2.36 -4.48 -19.20
C PHE A 100 -3.02 -3.12 -19.43
N TYR A 101 -2.29 -2.02 -19.17
CA TYR A 101 -2.76 -0.66 -19.43
C TYR A 101 -3.11 -0.45 -20.91
N GLN A 102 -2.22 -0.86 -21.82
CA GLN A 102 -2.45 -0.77 -23.27
C GLN A 102 -3.64 -1.62 -23.73
N CYS A 103 -3.80 -2.81 -23.15
CA CYS A 103 -4.94 -3.67 -23.43
C CYS A 103 -6.24 -2.94 -23.11
N LEU A 104 -6.41 -2.40 -21.90
CA LEU A 104 -7.60 -1.65 -21.48
C LEU A 104 -7.80 -0.35 -22.26
N GLY A 105 -6.71 0.36 -22.60
CA GLY A 105 -6.72 1.61 -23.35
C GLY A 105 -7.54 2.68 -22.64
N SER A 106 -8.46 3.33 -23.36
CA SER A 106 -9.30 4.43 -22.83
C SER A 106 -10.19 4.02 -21.65
N THR A 107 -10.50 2.73 -21.49
CA THR A 107 -11.34 2.23 -20.39
C THR A 107 -10.57 1.97 -19.10
N TYR A 108 -9.23 2.13 -19.10
CA TYR A 108 -8.39 1.82 -17.94
C TYR A 108 -8.84 2.56 -16.68
N ARG A 109 -9.08 3.88 -16.77
CA ARG A 109 -9.48 4.68 -15.59
C ARG A 109 -10.84 4.29 -15.05
N SER A 110 -11.79 3.92 -15.91
CA SER A 110 -13.11 3.45 -15.49
C SER A 110 -13.06 2.06 -14.88
N CYS A 111 -12.22 1.16 -15.42
CA CYS A 111 -12.10 -0.22 -14.94
C CYS A 111 -11.19 -0.38 -13.71
N ILE A 112 -10.14 0.42 -13.58
CA ILE A 112 -9.24 0.43 -12.41
C ILE A 112 -9.69 1.56 -11.48
N ASN A 113 -10.87 1.35 -10.91
CA ASN A 113 -11.56 2.30 -10.05
C ASN A 113 -12.28 1.54 -8.94
N ARG A 114 -12.14 2.02 -7.69
CA ARG A 114 -12.73 1.35 -6.52
C ARG A 114 -14.26 1.34 -6.58
N MET A 115 -14.87 2.40 -7.11
CA MET A 115 -16.32 2.56 -7.22
C MET A 115 -16.92 1.64 -8.26
N TYR A 116 -16.19 1.36 -9.34
CA TYR A 116 -16.62 0.36 -10.30
C TYR A 116 -16.80 -1.00 -9.60
N PHE A 117 -15.81 -1.50 -8.85
CA PHE A 117 -15.95 -2.79 -8.17
C PHE A 117 -16.99 -2.78 -7.05
N LEU A 118 -17.10 -1.67 -6.28
CA LEU A 118 -18.16 -1.53 -5.29
C LEU A 118 -19.56 -1.55 -5.92
N SER A 119 -19.76 -0.90 -7.07
CA SER A 119 -21.05 -0.91 -7.79
C SER A 119 -21.42 -2.30 -8.32
N GLN A 120 -20.42 -3.15 -8.58
CA GLN A 120 -20.61 -4.56 -8.95
C GLN A 120 -20.88 -5.48 -7.73
N GLY A 121 -20.90 -4.95 -6.51
CA GLY A 121 -21.22 -5.71 -5.29
C GLY A 121 -20.02 -6.39 -4.62
N TYR A 122 -18.79 -6.05 -5.00
CA TYR A 122 -17.59 -6.53 -4.29
C TYR A 122 -17.42 -5.81 -2.95
N THR A 123 -16.71 -6.44 -2.01
CA THR A 123 -16.44 -5.84 -0.70
C THR A 123 -15.51 -4.64 -0.84
N MET A 124 -15.62 -3.66 0.05
CA MET A 124 -14.70 -2.52 0.08
C MET A 124 -13.24 -2.96 0.17
N LYS A 125 -12.94 -3.94 1.04
CA LYS A 125 -11.60 -4.51 1.17
C LYS A 125 -11.06 -5.03 -0.17
N ALA A 126 -11.83 -5.84 -0.90
CA ALA A 126 -11.38 -6.41 -2.16
C ALA A 126 -11.21 -5.33 -3.25
N SER A 127 -12.20 -4.44 -3.37
CA SER A 127 -12.19 -3.31 -4.31
C SER A 127 -11.00 -2.39 -4.09
N MET A 128 -10.71 -2.04 -2.83
CA MET A 128 -9.56 -1.22 -2.47
C MET A 128 -8.25 -1.94 -2.74
N ALA A 129 -8.09 -3.18 -2.26
CA ALA A 129 -6.86 -3.94 -2.41
C ALA A 129 -6.44 -4.11 -3.86
N TYR A 130 -7.39 -4.50 -4.72
CA TYR A 130 -7.12 -4.68 -6.14
C TYR A 130 -6.68 -3.36 -6.81
N VAL A 131 -7.43 -2.28 -6.60
CA VAL A 131 -7.11 -0.99 -7.22
C VAL A 131 -5.80 -0.44 -6.68
N GLU A 132 -5.55 -0.56 -5.38
CA GLU A 132 -4.30 -0.16 -4.74
C GLU A 132 -3.11 -0.86 -5.38
N ILE A 133 -3.13 -2.20 -5.51
CA ILE A 133 -2.07 -2.96 -6.19
C ILE A 133 -1.83 -2.40 -7.60
N MET A 134 -2.89 -2.22 -8.39
CA MET A 134 -2.75 -1.74 -9.77
C MET A 134 -2.24 -0.30 -9.86
N LYS A 135 -2.59 0.56 -8.89
CA LYS A 135 -2.13 1.95 -8.78
C LYS A 135 -0.69 2.06 -8.28
N GLU A 136 -0.28 1.20 -7.34
CA GLU A 136 1.11 1.09 -6.89
C GLU A 136 2.01 0.66 -8.05
N LEU A 137 1.59 -0.34 -8.84
CA LEU A 137 2.31 -0.75 -10.05
C LEU A 137 2.29 0.34 -11.12
N GLU A 138 1.19 1.07 -11.28
CA GLU A 138 1.13 2.23 -12.19
C GLU A 138 2.20 3.26 -11.87
N PHE A 139 2.30 3.70 -10.61
CA PHE A 139 3.33 4.64 -10.22
C PHE A 139 4.73 4.02 -10.35
N THR A 140 4.94 2.83 -9.78
CA THR A 140 6.25 2.18 -9.73
C THR A 140 6.81 1.90 -11.12
N CYS A 141 5.97 1.57 -12.09
CA CYS A 141 6.38 1.21 -13.44
C CYS A 141 6.36 2.37 -14.45
N ASP A 142 5.91 3.55 -14.03
CA ASP A 142 5.91 4.76 -14.84
C ASP A 142 6.68 5.87 -14.12
N GLY A 143 5.98 6.78 -13.42
CA GLY A 143 6.57 7.96 -12.78
C GLY A 143 7.65 7.67 -11.72
N GLY A 144 7.66 6.48 -11.13
CA GLY A 144 8.61 6.05 -10.11
C GLY A 144 9.69 5.06 -10.58
N LEU A 145 9.66 4.64 -11.86
CA LEU A 145 10.50 3.52 -12.32
C LEU A 145 12.00 3.81 -12.18
N LEU A 146 12.43 5.03 -12.49
CA LEU A 146 13.84 5.39 -12.45
C LEU A 146 14.44 5.29 -11.04
N GLN A 147 13.69 5.71 -10.04
CA GLN A 147 14.06 5.63 -8.62
C GLN A 147 14.04 4.17 -8.16
N ALA A 148 13.01 3.41 -8.55
CA ALA A 148 12.88 2.00 -8.22
C ALA A 148 14.06 1.18 -8.74
N ILE A 149 14.37 1.23 -10.04
CA ILE A 149 15.44 0.38 -10.63
C ILE A 149 16.84 0.72 -10.11
N ARG A 150 17.09 1.98 -9.74
CA ARG A 150 18.40 2.43 -9.23
C ARG A 150 18.67 1.99 -7.80
N SER A 151 17.61 1.84 -7.00
CA SER A 151 17.71 1.63 -5.56
C SER A 151 16.96 0.38 -5.08
N TRP A 152 16.53 -0.50 -5.99
CA TRP A 152 15.68 -1.65 -5.67
C TRP A 152 16.20 -2.51 -4.52
N PRO A 153 17.51 -2.89 -4.46
CA PRO A 153 18.01 -3.66 -3.33
C PRO A 153 17.88 -2.94 -1.97
N CYS A 154 18.01 -1.60 -1.96
CA CYS A 154 17.80 -0.80 -0.76
C CYS A 154 16.31 -0.75 -0.39
N ILE A 155 15.44 -0.51 -1.38
CA ILE A 155 13.97 -0.51 -1.20
C ILE A 155 13.50 -1.82 -0.58
N LEU A 156 13.94 -2.96 -1.13
CA LEU A 156 13.62 -4.29 -0.61
C LEU A 156 14.06 -4.46 0.85
N THR A 157 15.28 -4.03 1.17
CA THR A 157 15.85 -4.15 2.51
C THR A 157 15.06 -3.31 3.52
N VAL A 158 14.72 -2.06 3.17
CA VAL A 158 13.96 -1.16 4.03
C VAL A 158 12.55 -1.69 4.25
N ALA A 159 11.91 -2.18 3.19
CA ALA A 159 10.54 -2.69 3.29
C ALA A 159 10.45 -3.90 4.22
N ASP A 160 11.38 -4.86 4.10
CA ASP A 160 11.49 -6.04 4.97
C ASP A 160 11.67 -5.64 6.44
N GLN A 161 12.51 -4.63 6.71
CA GLN A 161 12.85 -4.20 8.08
C GLN A 161 11.80 -3.27 8.72
N SER A 162 10.98 -2.59 7.92
CA SER A 162 10.11 -1.50 8.39
C SER A 162 8.63 -1.90 8.49
N ASN A 163 8.30 -3.18 8.35
CA ASN A 163 6.93 -3.68 8.45
C ASN A 163 6.17 -3.15 9.68
N GLY A 164 6.78 -3.24 10.88
CA GLY A 164 6.18 -2.72 12.12
C GLY A 164 5.88 -1.21 12.06
N THR A 165 6.79 -0.42 11.47
CA THR A 165 6.59 1.01 11.23
C THR A 165 5.42 1.24 10.28
N PHE A 166 5.34 0.53 9.16
CA PHE A 166 4.25 0.70 8.19
C PHE A 166 2.87 0.38 8.80
N TYR A 167 2.78 -0.69 9.58
CA TYR A 167 1.56 -1.03 10.32
C TYR A 167 1.15 0.08 11.28
N SER A 168 2.10 0.66 12.03
CA SER A 168 1.82 1.77 12.94
C SER A 168 1.35 3.03 12.21
N CYS A 169 1.96 3.35 11.05
CA CYS A 169 1.55 4.48 10.21
C CYS A 169 0.10 4.35 9.75
N LEU A 170 -0.31 3.15 9.31
CA LEU A 170 -1.68 2.88 8.88
C LEU A 170 -2.68 2.92 10.02
N ALA A 171 -2.34 2.34 11.16
CA ALA A 171 -3.17 2.38 12.35
C ALA A 171 -3.43 3.83 12.79
N ALA A 172 -2.40 4.68 12.81
CA ALA A 172 -2.52 6.08 13.15
C ALA A 172 -3.38 6.86 12.13
N PHE A 173 -3.18 6.61 10.84
CA PHE A 173 -4.02 7.18 9.78
C PHE A 173 -5.49 6.83 10.00
N ASN A 174 -5.80 5.53 10.16
CA ASN A 174 -7.15 5.02 10.38
C ASN A 174 -7.80 5.64 11.61
N GLN A 175 -7.08 5.73 12.71
CA GLN A 175 -7.57 6.36 13.93
C GLN A 175 -7.89 7.83 13.70
N SER A 176 -7.01 8.56 13.00
CA SER A 176 -7.21 9.99 12.71
C SER A 176 -8.44 10.22 11.86
N VAL A 177 -8.60 9.48 10.75
CA VAL A 177 -9.75 9.67 9.86
C VAL A 177 -11.05 9.20 10.50
N THR A 178 -11.00 8.18 11.37
CA THR A 178 -12.20 7.69 12.09
C THR A 178 -12.68 8.72 13.11
N ALA A 179 -11.76 9.33 13.86
CA ALA A 179 -12.10 10.33 14.86
C ALA A 179 -12.49 11.67 14.23
N HIS A 180 -11.83 12.05 13.13
CA HIS A 180 -12.01 13.35 12.48
C HIS A 180 -12.00 13.19 10.95
N PRO A 181 -13.13 12.83 10.32
CA PRO A 181 -13.20 12.61 8.86
C PRO A 181 -12.76 13.82 8.03
N ASP A 182 -13.06 15.04 8.50
CA ASP A 182 -12.68 16.30 7.85
C ASP A 182 -11.16 16.53 7.82
N SER A 183 -10.38 15.74 8.58
CA SER A 183 -8.93 15.82 8.66
C SER A 183 -8.20 14.93 7.65
N LEU A 184 -8.92 14.29 6.70
CA LEU A 184 -8.36 13.33 5.75
C LEU A 184 -7.02 13.77 5.17
N CYS A 185 -6.94 14.98 4.61
CA CYS A 185 -5.72 15.40 3.92
C CYS A 185 -4.54 15.65 4.87
N THR A 186 -4.81 16.08 6.10
CA THR A 186 -3.79 16.18 7.15
C THR A 186 -3.34 14.80 7.62
N ALA A 187 -4.27 13.86 7.80
CA ALA A 187 -3.97 12.48 8.15
C ALA A 187 -3.17 11.79 7.04
N ALA A 188 -3.56 12.02 5.78
CA ALA A 188 -2.88 11.50 4.60
C ALA A 188 -1.45 12.05 4.46
N GLN A 189 -1.24 13.35 4.71
CA GLN A 189 0.11 13.92 4.75
C GLN A 189 0.98 13.29 5.85
N THR A 190 0.37 12.98 7.00
CA THR A 190 1.05 12.29 8.10
C THR A 190 1.41 10.86 7.70
N LEU A 191 0.48 10.14 7.06
CA LEU A 191 0.70 8.79 6.55
C LEU A 191 1.84 8.73 5.54
N THR A 192 1.82 9.57 4.50
CA THR A 192 2.86 9.57 3.45
C THR A 192 4.23 9.95 4.01
N THR A 193 4.28 10.85 4.99
CA THR A 193 5.51 11.21 5.72
C THR A 193 6.03 10.03 6.55
N CYS A 194 5.13 9.35 7.28
CA CYS A 194 5.46 8.20 8.11
C CYS A 194 6.01 7.03 7.28
N MET A 195 5.33 6.69 6.18
CA MET A 195 5.73 5.61 5.27
C MET A 195 7.05 5.88 4.57
N SER A 196 7.31 7.13 4.16
CA SER A 196 8.54 7.49 3.44
C SER A 196 9.76 7.67 4.33
N ALA A 197 9.61 7.89 5.63
CA ALA A 197 10.72 8.19 6.52
C ALA A 197 11.81 7.10 6.56
N PRO A 198 11.50 5.79 6.65
CA PRO A 198 12.52 4.74 6.61
C PRO A 198 13.32 4.71 5.30
N PHE A 199 12.64 4.94 4.17
CA PHE A 199 13.26 4.99 2.85
C PHE A 199 14.13 6.23 2.66
N LEU A 200 13.67 7.39 3.14
CA LEU A 200 14.46 8.61 3.16
C LEU A 200 15.76 8.41 3.96
N ALA A 201 15.65 7.84 5.15
CA ALA A 201 16.78 7.65 6.06
C ALA A 201 17.83 6.66 5.51
N SER A 202 17.37 5.62 4.81
CA SER A 202 18.25 4.51 4.41
C SER A 202 18.70 4.58 2.95
N CYS A 203 17.83 5.06 2.06
CA CYS A 203 18.02 5.04 0.60
C CYS A 203 18.13 6.45 -0.03
N GLY A 204 17.93 7.51 0.76
CA GLY A 204 18.10 8.91 0.36
C GLY A 204 16.85 9.58 -0.23
N ASP A 205 16.96 10.87 -0.54
CA ASP A 205 15.84 11.76 -0.86
C ASP A 205 14.98 11.29 -2.03
N GLN A 206 15.59 10.70 -3.06
CA GLN A 206 14.88 10.19 -4.23
C GLN A 206 13.96 9.02 -3.90
N VAL A 207 14.39 8.14 -2.99
CA VAL A 207 13.62 6.94 -2.60
C VAL A 207 12.59 7.29 -1.53
N GLY A 208 12.90 8.22 -0.63
CA GLY A 208 11.91 8.80 0.27
C GLY A 208 10.77 9.49 -0.49
N TRP A 209 11.09 10.29 -1.52
CA TRP A 209 10.08 10.86 -2.42
C TRP A 209 9.28 9.78 -3.15
N TRP A 210 9.97 8.76 -3.68
CA TRP A 210 9.34 7.65 -4.38
C TRP A 210 8.29 6.96 -3.52
N GLU A 211 8.61 6.62 -2.26
CA GLU A 211 7.65 5.97 -1.37
C GLU A 211 6.47 6.88 -1.02
N CYS A 212 6.73 8.17 -0.78
CA CYS A 212 5.68 9.14 -0.53
C CYS A 212 4.69 9.21 -1.70
N GLU A 213 5.18 9.28 -2.93
CA GLU A 213 4.34 9.31 -4.14
C GLU A 213 3.64 7.97 -4.38
N ARG A 214 4.31 6.84 -4.12
CA ARG A 214 3.70 5.52 -4.22
C ARG A 214 2.45 5.42 -3.35
N VAL A 215 2.55 5.80 -2.08
CA VAL A 215 1.41 5.83 -1.15
C VAL A 215 0.35 6.85 -1.58
N ARG A 216 0.77 8.02 -2.06
CA ARG A 216 -0.16 9.07 -2.53
C ARG A 216 -0.99 8.60 -3.74
N VAL A 217 -0.37 7.92 -4.70
CA VAL A 217 -1.03 7.38 -5.88
C VAL A 217 -1.88 6.16 -5.54
N SER A 218 -1.37 5.23 -4.72
CA SER A 218 -2.06 3.99 -4.39
C SER A 218 -3.35 4.20 -3.63
N LEU A 219 -3.36 5.18 -2.73
CA LEU A 219 -4.56 5.61 -2.01
C LEU A 219 -5.45 6.56 -2.81
N GLU A 220 -5.09 6.91 -4.04
CA GLU A 220 -5.82 7.88 -4.87
C GLU A 220 -5.97 9.26 -4.19
N LEU A 221 -5.01 9.64 -3.35
CA LEU A 221 -5.03 10.90 -2.59
C LEU A 221 -4.83 12.14 -3.46
N ILE A 222 -4.49 11.97 -4.74
CA ILE A 222 -4.29 13.09 -5.68
C ILE A 222 -5.60 13.84 -5.91
N SER A 223 -6.71 13.12 -6.10
CA SER A 223 -8.03 13.71 -6.34
C SER A 223 -8.64 14.22 -5.04
N SER A 224 -8.56 13.44 -3.95
CA SER A 224 -9.13 13.83 -2.66
C SER A 224 -8.34 14.92 -1.93
N CYS A 225 -7.03 15.00 -2.14
CA CYS A 225 -6.11 15.89 -1.43
C CYS A 225 -5.09 16.54 -2.40
N PRO A 226 -5.54 17.43 -3.29
CA PRO A 226 -4.70 18.00 -4.36
C PRO A 226 -3.54 18.88 -3.84
N SER A 227 -3.63 19.38 -2.60
CA SER A 227 -2.56 20.14 -1.94
C SER A 227 -1.49 19.25 -1.29
N LEU A 228 -1.72 17.95 -1.19
CA LEU A 228 -0.74 16.98 -0.69
C LEU A 228 0.32 16.75 -1.76
N THR A 229 1.57 17.07 -1.43
CA THR A 229 2.71 16.93 -2.35
C THR A 229 3.84 16.20 -1.67
N CYS A 230 4.54 15.35 -2.43
CA CYS A 230 5.82 14.79 -2.01
C CYS A 230 6.94 15.61 -2.64
N SER A 231 7.85 16.12 -1.81
CA SER A 231 8.97 16.93 -2.27
C SER A 231 10.28 16.17 -2.11
N ILE A 232 11.13 16.22 -3.14
CA ILE A 232 12.52 15.78 -3.05
C ILE A 232 13.26 16.86 -2.25
N GLY A 233 13.72 16.54 -1.05
CA GLY A 233 14.46 17.49 -0.23
C GLY A 233 15.88 17.69 -0.75
N SER A 234 16.25 18.89 -1.18
CA SER A 234 17.63 19.36 -1.00
C SER A 234 17.72 19.96 0.40
N GLY A 235 18.28 19.24 1.37
CA GLY A 235 18.70 19.76 2.69
C GLY A 235 17.82 20.86 3.30
N GLY A 236 16.69 20.48 3.92
CA GLY A 236 15.72 21.42 4.46
C GLY A 236 14.89 20.85 5.61
N SER A 237 15.55 20.17 6.56
CA SER A 237 14.99 19.81 7.87
C SER A 237 14.36 21.02 8.55
N ARG A 238 13.02 21.08 8.58
CA ARG A 238 12.27 21.73 9.67
C ARG A 238 10.77 21.41 9.69
N SER A 239 10.18 20.98 8.57
CA SER A 239 8.79 20.47 8.55
C SER A 239 8.75 18.94 8.63
N PHE A 240 9.59 18.24 7.85
CA PHE A 240 9.67 16.78 7.84
C PHE A 240 10.20 16.18 9.15
N SER A 241 11.27 16.75 9.74
CA SER A 241 11.83 16.24 11.01
C SER A 241 10.92 16.49 12.22
N LYS A 242 10.16 17.60 12.25
CA LYS A 242 9.20 17.86 13.33
C LYS A 242 8.00 16.90 13.29
N GLY A 243 7.56 16.52 12.08
CA GLY A 243 6.54 15.48 11.90
C GLY A 243 7.03 14.12 12.37
N VAL A 244 8.24 13.74 11.99
CA VAL A 244 8.88 12.48 12.42
C VAL A 244 9.09 12.42 13.94
N ASP A 245 9.55 13.49 14.59
CA ASP A 245 9.70 13.56 16.05
C ASP A 245 8.34 13.49 16.80
N LEU A 246 7.27 14.05 16.23
CA LEU A 246 5.92 13.95 16.80
C LEU A 246 5.34 12.54 16.62
N ILE A 247 5.61 11.90 15.49
CA ILE A 247 5.19 10.52 15.21
C ILE A 247 5.92 9.54 16.13
N TYR A 248 7.24 9.66 16.31
CA TYR A 248 7.98 8.83 17.26
C TYR A 248 7.49 8.99 18.70
N ARG A 249 7.05 10.20 19.10
CA ARG A 249 6.41 10.42 20.40
C ARG A 249 5.04 9.76 20.50
N GLN A 250 4.20 9.85 19.47
CA GLN A 250 2.88 9.21 19.46
C GLN A 250 2.98 7.67 19.44
N ILE A 251 3.98 7.12 18.73
CA ILE A 251 4.27 5.68 18.72
C ILE A 251 4.74 5.23 20.11
N ALA A 252 5.68 5.94 20.72
CA ALA A 252 6.16 5.64 22.07
C ALA A 252 5.04 5.72 23.13
N GLU A 253 4.14 6.71 23.02
CA GLU A 253 2.99 6.85 23.92
C GLU A 253 1.95 5.73 23.73
N GLY A 254 1.78 5.22 22.50
CA GLY A 254 0.89 4.10 22.19
C GLY A 254 1.40 2.74 22.64
N GLU A 255 2.72 2.51 22.57
CA GLU A 255 3.37 1.29 23.07
C GLU A 255 3.28 1.20 24.60
N ASP A 256 3.52 2.31 25.31
CA ASP A 256 3.38 2.40 26.77
C ASP A 256 1.94 2.13 27.24
N GLU A 257 0.93 2.58 26.49
CA GLU A 257 -0.47 2.34 26.85
C GLU A 257 -0.89 0.87 26.66
N MET A 258 -0.34 0.19 25.64
CA MET A 258 -0.53 -1.25 25.43
C MET A 258 0.18 -2.09 26.48
N GLU A 259 1.41 -1.74 26.85
CA GLU A 259 2.17 -2.46 27.87
C GLU A 259 1.54 -2.30 29.28
N LYS A 260 0.99 -1.11 29.57
CA LYS A 260 0.22 -0.85 30.79
C LYS A 260 -1.10 -1.64 30.85
N LYS A 261 -1.81 -1.79 29.72
CA LYS A 261 -3.02 -2.64 29.65
C LYS A 261 -2.68 -4.13 29.80
N ARG A 262 -1.54 -4.57 29.26
CA ARG A 262 -1.07 -5.96 29.38
C ARG A 262 -0.69 -6.31 30.83
N SER A 263 -0.02 -5.41 31.53
CA SER A 263 0.34 -5.58 32.95
C SER A 263 -0.87 -5.52 33.89
N LEU A 264 -1.90 -4.71 33.58
CA LEU A 264 -3.19 -4.72 34.31
C LEU A 264 -4.01 -6.02 34.11
N SER A 265 -3.86 -6.70 32.96
CA SER A 265 -4.53 -7.98 32.72
C SER A 265 -3.89 -9.16 33.48
N LEU A 266 -2.59 -9.08 33.76
CA LEU A 266 -1.84 -10.11 34.49
C LEU A 266 -1.97 -10.01 36.02
N VAL A 267 -2.42 -8.87 36.54
CA VAL A 267 -2.68 -8.66 37.98
C VAL A 267 -4.10 -9.09 38.38
N ASN A 268 -5.01 -9.26 37.41
CA ASN A 268 -6.39 -9.69 37.62
C ASN A 268 -6.65 -11.17 37.30
N MET A 269 -5.59 -12.00 37.21
CA MET A 269 -5.67 -13.47 37.18
C MET A 269 -5.10 -14.09 38.45
#